data_AF-A0A6P1E0L0-F1
#
_entry.id   AF-A0A6P1E0L0-F1
#
_cell.length_a   1.000
_cell.length_b   1.000
_cell.length_c   1.000
_cell.angle_alpha   90.00
_cell.angle_beta   90.00
_cell.angle_gamma   90.00
#
_symmetry.space_group_name_H-M   'P 1'
#
loop_
_entity.id
_entity.type
_entity.pdbx_description
1 polymer ?
#
loop_
_entity_poly.entity_id
_entity_poly.type
_entity_poly.pdbx_seq_one_letter_code
_entity_poly.pdbx_strand_id
1 'polypeptide(L)'
;MDAWHPRDLKGDGRHPPDPQWPGGARLVVQCVLNLEEGAERTLLNGDDGSEDYLPELPGLQRRLGQRHYSAESLFDYGARVGFWRLLRLFEERR
;
A
#
# COMPACT_ATOMS: atom_id res chain seq x y z
N MET A 1 -13.10 -25.96 -11.60
CA MET A 1 -12.27 -24.94 -12.26
C MET A 1 -12.39 -25.20 -13.75
N ASP A 2 -12.89 -24.24 -14.50
CA ASP A 2 -12.98 -24.41 -15.95
C ASP A 2 -11.55 -24.45 -16.51
N ALA A 3 -11.20 -25.53 -17.20
CA ALA A 3 -9.84 -25.78 -17.70
C ALA A 3 -9.33 -24.72 -18.71
N TRP A 4 -10.18 -23.75 -19.08
CA TRP A 4 -9.94 -22.76 -20.14
C TRP A 4 -9.75 -21.32 -19.62
N HIS A 5 -10.03 -21.04 -18.35
CA HIS A 5 -9.86 -19.70 -17.79
C HIS A 5 -9.06 -19.73 -16.49
N PRO A 6 -7.89 -19.06 -16.41
CA PRO A 6 -6.95 -19.22 -15.31
C PRO A 6 -7.40 -18.55 -14.00
N ARG A 7 -8.48 -17.77 -14.02
CA ARG A 7 -9.01 -17.07 -12.85
C ARG A 7 -10.23 -17.78 -12.31
N ASP A 8 -10.29 -17.92 -10.99
CA ASP A 8 -11.53 -18.23 -10.29
C ASP A 8 -12.40 -16.96 -10.23
N LEU A 9 -13.45 -16.92 -11.04
CA LEU A 9 -14.45 -15.85 -11.03
C LEU A 9 -15.67 -16.18 -10.16
N LYS A 10 -15.74 -17.41 -9.63
CA LYS A 10 -16.87 -17.88 -8.84
C LYS A 10 -16.70 -17.54 -7.37
N GLY A 11 -15.49 -17.77 -6.82
CA GLY A 11 -15.25 -17.71 -5.38
C GLY A 11 -16.27 -18.54 -4.61
N ASP A 12 -16.69 -18.04 -3.45
CA ASP A 12 -17.69 -18.72 -2.60
C ASP A 12 -19.16 -18.56 -3.09
N GLY A 13 -19.37 -17.76 -4.13
CA GLY A 13 -20.69 -17.54 -4.71
C GLY A 13 -21.74 -17.00 -3.72
N ARG A 14 -22.97 -17.49 -3.80
CA ARG A 14 -24.13 -16.97 -3.05
C ARG A 14 -24.07 -17.26 -1.54
N HIS A 15 -23.35 -18.30 -1.13
CA HIS A 15 -23.38 -18.81 0.25
C HIS A 15 -21.96 -18.94 0.80
N PRO A 16 -21.31 -17.82 1.16
CA PRO A 16 -19.98 -17.86 1.77
C PRO A 16 -20.01 -18.58 3.11
N PRO A 17 -18.91 -19.25 3.48
CA PRO A 17 -18.81 -19.94 4.76
C PRO A 17 -18.90 -18.94 5.92
N ASP A 18 -19.45 -19.40 7.05
CA ASP A 18 -19.35 -18.65 8.29
C ASP A 18 -17.89 -18.70 8.79
N PRO A 19 -17.21 -17.55 8.95
CA PRO A 19 -15.80 -17.53 9.29
C PRO A 19 -15.50 -17.89 10.76
N GLN A 20 -16.52 -18.01 11.62
CA GLN A 20 -16.39 -18.45 13.02
C GLN A 20 -15.33 -17.66 13.80
N TRP A 21 -15.34 -16.33 13.69
CA TRP A 21 -14.33 -15.49 14.33
C TRP A 21 -14.30 -15.67 15.85
N PRO A 22 -13.12 -15.56 16.49
CA PRO A 22 -12.98 -15.68 17.93
C PRO A 22 -13.98 -14.82 18.70
N GLY A 23 -14.55 -15.38 19.77
CA GLY A 23 -15.53 -14.69 20.61
C GLY A 23 -16.88 -14.40 19.93
N GLY A 24 -17.17 -15.01 18.77
CA GLY A 24 -18.41 -14.75 18.01
C GLY A 24 -18.43 -13.37 17.37
N ALA A 25 -17.25 -12.80 17.08
CA ALA A 25 -17.14 -11.48 16.46
C ALA A 25 -17.83 -11.45 15.10
N ARG A 26 -18.62 -10.39 14.85
CA ARG A 26 -19.35 -10.20 13.59
C ARG A 26 -18.49 -9.63 12.47
N LEU A 27 -17.34 -9.06 12.82
CA LEU A 27 -16.40 -8.39 11.92
C LEU A 27 -14.99 -8.50 12.49
N VAL A 28 -14.01 -8.68 11.61
CA VAL A 28 -12.59 -8.47 11.91
C VAL A 28 -12.13 -7.22 11.18
N VAL A 29 -11.50 -6.30 11.91
CA VAL A 29 -10.84 -5.13 11.33
C VAL A 29 -9.34 -5.40 11.32
N GLN A 30 -8.73 -5.33 10.14
CA GLN A 30 -7.30 -5.53 9.94
C GLN A 30 -6.68 -4.26 9.38
N CYS A 31 -5.81 -3.62 10.16
CA CYS A 31 -5.07 -2.44 9.73
C CYS A 31 -3.71 -2.84 9.16
N VAL A 32 -3.46 -2.54 7.89
CA VAL A 32 -2.15 -2.73 7.23
C VAL A 32 -1.42 -1.39 7.22
N LEU A 33 -0.16 -1.39 7.65
CA LEU A 33 0.74 -0.26 7.48
C LEU A 33 1.81 -0.66 6.46
N ASN A 34 1.76 -0.07 5.27
CA ASN A 34 2.81 -0.24 4.27
C ASN A 34 3.99 0.67 4.61
N LEU A 35 5.19 0.19 4.35
CA LEU A 35 6.42 0.97 4.39
C LEU A 35 7.10 0.77 3.05
N GLU A 36 6.92 1.74 2.17
CA GLU A 36 7.39 1.74 0.78
C GLU A 36 8.43 2.84 0.55
N GLU A 37 8.47 3.81 1.46
CA GLU A 37 9.29 5.00 1.40
C GLU A 37 10.79 4.68 1.46
N GLY A 38 11.52 5.14 0.44
CA GLY A 38 12.91 4.82 0.14
C GLY A 38 13.09 3.76 -0.94
N ALA A 39 12.04 2.97 -1.24
CA ALA A 39 12.03 1.95 -2.28
C ALA A 39 11.20 2.36 -3.51
N GLU A 40 10.62 3.56 -3.51
CA GLU A 40 9.93 4.10 -4.68
C GLU A 40 10.87 4.34 -5.85
N ARG A 41 10.30 4.55 -7.04
CA ARG A 41 11.10 4.74 -8.24
C ARG A 41 11.95 6.00 -8.16
N THR A 42 13.26 5.84 -8.27
CA THR A 42 14.20 6.94 -8.36
C THR A 42 15.48 6.51 -9.05
N LEU A 43 16.15 7.46 -9.70
CA LEU A 43 17.45 7.20 -10.32
C LEU A 43 18.49 6.72 -9.31
N LEU A 44 18.34 7.08 -8.02
CA LEU A 44 19.24 6.62 -6.96
C LEU A 44 19.14 5.10 -6.73
N ASN A 45 17.99 4.50 -7.04
CA ASN A 45 17.74 3.06 -6.94
C ASN A 45 18.01 2.33 -8.26
N GLY A 46 18.46 3.04 -9.31
CA GLY A 46 18.76 2.48 -10.63
C GLY A 46 17.58 2.49 -11.61
N ASP A 47 16.46 3.14 -11.26
CA ASP A 47 15.30 3.26 -12.15
C ASP A 47 15.52 4.27 -13.28
N ASP A 48 14.82 4.09 -14.40
CA ASP A 48 14.88 4.96 -15.57
C ASP A 48 14.12 6.30 -15.40
N GLY A 49 13.52 6.56 -14.25
CA GLY A 49 12.77 7.79 -13.98
C GLY A 49 12.08 7.81 -12.63
N SER A 50 11.61 9.00 -12.22
CA SER A 50 11.02 9.26 -10.90
C SER A 50 9.67 8.58 -10.63
N GLU A 51 9.31 8.49 -9.36
CA GLU A 51 7.99 8.06 -8.90
C GLU A 51 6.87 9.02 -9.33
N ASP A 52 5.72 8.44 -9.68
CA ASP A 52 4.50 9.14 -10.09
C ASP A 52 3.22 8.54 -9.50
N TYR A 53 3.33 7.50 -8.66
CA TYR A 53 2.22 6.83 -8.02
C TYR A 53 2.11 7.18 -6.53
N LEU A 54 0.87 7.48 -6.10
CA LEU A 54 0.52 7.91 -4.75
C LEU A 54 1.24 9.14 -4.14
N PRO A 55 1.79 10.12 -4.91
CA PRO A 55 2.18 11.38 -4.30
C PRO A 55 0.95 12.25 -4.00
N GLU A 56 1.11 13.22 -3.11
CA GLU A 56 0.14 14.31 -2.84
C GLU A 56 -0.08 15.26 -4.04
N LEU A 57 0.52 14.96 -5.20
CA LEU A 57 0.49 15.75 -6.43
C LEU A 57 -0.31 15.00 -7.50
N PRO A 58 -1.63 15.25 -7.61
CA PRO A 58 -2.46 14.59 -8.62
C PRO A 58 -1.96 14.86 -10.03
N GLY A 59 -1.92 13.82 -10.86
CA GLY A 59 -1.47 13.92 -12.25
C GLY A 59 0.03 14.14 -12.42
N LEU A 60 0.83 13.99 -11.35
CA LEU A 60 2.27 13.99 -11.47
C LEU A 60 2.70 12.95 -12.51
N GLN A 61 3.59 13.35 -13.41
CA GLN A 61 4.13 12.48 -14.44
C GLN A 61 5.54 12.04 -14.05
N ARG A 62 5.85 10.78 -14.33
CA ARG A 62 7.21 10.25 -14.24
C ARG A 62 8.19 11.10 -15.07
N ARG A 63 9.29 11.51 -14.45
CA ARG A 63 10.39 12.19 -15.14
C ARG A 63 11.47 11.19 -15.52
N LEU A 64 11.55 10.88 -16.81
CA LEU A 64 12.56 9.95 -17.33
C LEU A 64 13.96 10.56 -17.24
N GLY A 65 14.93 9.75 -16.80
CA GLY A 65 16.33 10.15 -16.66
C GLY A 65 16.58 11.28 -15.66
N GLN A 66 15.59 11.62 -14.81
CA GLN A 66 15.67 12.72 -13.86
C GLN A 66 15.06 12.36 -12.52
N ARG A 67 15.65 12.91 -11.46
CA ARG A 67 15.05 12.88 -10.12
C ARG A 67 13.88 13.84 -10.01
N HIS A 68 12.97 13.54 -9.09
CA HIS A 68 11.85 14.41 -8.76
C HIS A 68 11.85 14.75 -7.27
N TYR A 69 12.63 15.77 -6.90
CA TYR A 69 12.86 16.14 -5.51
C TYR A 69 11.58 16.40 -4.70
N SER A 70 10.54 16.96 -5.33
CA SER A 70 9.26 17.16 -4.66
C SER A 70 8.54 15.84 -4.35
N ALA A 71 8.63 14.82 -5.24
CA ALA A 71 8.08 13.50 -4.93
C ALA A 71 8.92 12.82 -3.85
N GLU A 72 10.24 12.80 -3.99
CA GLU A 72 11.15 12.21 -3.00
C GLU A 72 10.91 12.80 -1.60
N SER A 73 10.74 14.13 -1.48
CA SER A 73 10.46 14.74 -0.19
C SER A 73 9.10 14.34 0.43
N LEU A 74 8.12 13.96 -0.38
CA LEU A 74 6.83 13.45 0.10
C LEU A 74 6.97 12.03 0.65
N PHE A 75 7.71 11.15 -0.05
CA PHE A 75 8.06 9.82 0.46
C PHE A 75 8.93 9.92 1.72
N ASP A 76 9.92 10.80 1.74
CA ASP A 76 10.75 11.06 2.92
C ASP A 76 9.90 11.41 4.16
N TYR A 77 8.78 12.15 3.99
CA TYR A 77 7.89 12.46 5.11
C TYR A 77 7.28 11.20 5.72
N GLY A 78 6.86 10.25 4.90
CA GLY A 78 6.29 8.97 5.34
C GLY A 78 7.25 8.22 6.26
N ALA A 79 8.49 7.99 5.82
CA ALA A 79 9.53 7.33 6.61
C ALA A 79 9.97 8.14 7.84
N ARG A 80 10.16 9.46 7.69
CA ARG A 80 10.74 10.30 8.76
C ARG A 80 9.73 10.66 9.85
N VAL A 81 8.45 10.79 9.50
CA VAL A 81 7.43 11.36 10.37
C VAL A 81 6.16 10.51 10.42
N GLY A 82 5.61 10.15 9.26
CA GLY A 82 4.33 9.45 9.13
C GLY A 82 4.30 8.12 9.88
N PHE A 83 5.28 7.26 9.59
CA PHE A 83 5.42 5.93 10.20
C PHE A 83 5.40 6.00 11.73
N TRP A 84 6.25 6.84 12.32
CA TRP A 84 6.35 6.95 13.78
C TRP A 84 5.09 7.52 14.43
N ARG A 85 4.36 8.40 13.73
CA ARG A 85 3.07 8.91 14.22
C ARG A 85 2.03 7.79 14.29
N LEU A 86 1.95 6.96 13.24
CA LEU A 86 1.00 5.85 13.19
C LEU A 86 1.37 4.77 14.20
N LEU A 87 2.66 4.42 14.31
CA LEU A 87 3.12 3.42 15.28
C LEU A 87 2.71 3.80 16.72
N ARG A 88 2.96 5.05 17.14
CA ARG A 88 2.54 5.55 18.46
C ARG A 88 1.01 5.46 18.65
N LEU A 89 0.23 5.83 17.63
CA LEU A 89 -1.24 5.75 17.70
C LEU A 89 -1.73 4.32 17.94
N PHE A 90 -1.13 3.33 17.28
CA PHE A 90 -1.47 1.92 17.51
C PHE A 90 -1.01 1.42 18.88
N GLU A 91 0.18 1.83 19.34
CA GLU A 91 0.70 1.47 20.66
C GLU A 91 -0.16 2.03 21.81
N GLU A 92 -0.66 3.27 21.67
CA GLU A 92 -1.56 3.91 22.65
C GLU A 92 -2.94 3.23 22.77
N ARG A 93 -3.32 2.43 21.76
CA ARG A 93 -4.64 1.77 21.64
C ARG A 93 -4.56 0.25 21.77
N ARG A 94 -3.40 -0.29 22.17
CA ARG A 94 -3.22 -1.71 22.47
C ARG A 94 -3.95 -2.17 23.71
#